data_AF-A0A348WRD4-F1
#
_entry.id   AF-A0A348WRD4-F1
#
_cell.length_a   1.000
_cell.length_b   1.000
_cell.length_c   1.000
_cell.angle_alpha   90.00
_cell.angle_beta   90.00
_cell.angle_gamma   90.00
#
_symmetry.space_group_name_H-M   'P 1'
#
loop_
_entity.id
_entity.type
_entity.pdbx_description
1 polymer ?
#
loop_
_entity_poly.entity_id
_entity_poly.type
_entity_poly.pdbx_seq_one_letter_code
_entity_poly.pdbx_strand_id
1 'polypeptide(L)'
;LSDSAAAEQVEIQTKYAGYISRQQDEIAKQQRHENTRLPNQFDYNSIKGLSNEVIAKLNQHQPETVGKAARISGITPAAISMLLVHLKKQGLLRKSA
;
A
#
# COMPACT_ATOMS: atom_id res chain seq x y z
N LEU A 1 1.11 -2.21 42.57
CA LEU A 1 0.40 -2.19 41.28
C LEU A 1 -1.10 -2.18 41.59
N SER A 2 -1.72 -1.01 41.77
CA SER A 2 -3.11 -0.86 42.26
C SER A 2 -4.10 -0.39 41.19
N ASP A 3 -3.61 -0.15 39.97
CA ASP A 3 -4.42 0.29 38.84
C ASP A 3 -4.65 -0.90 37.90
N SER A 4 -5.87 -1.45 37.95
CA SER A 4 -6.27 -2.60 37.13
C SER A 4 -6.31 -2.26 35.64
N ALA A 5 -6.66 -1.02 35.28
CA ALA A 5 -6.69 -0.59 33.88
C ALA A 5 -5.27 -0.46 33.32
N ALA A 6 -4.33 0.05 34.11
CA ALA A 6 -2.92 0.07 33.72
C ALA A 6 -2.35 -1.35 33.55
N ALA A 7 -2.70 -2.29 34.43
CA ALA A 7 -2.27 -3.68 34.33
C ALA A 7 -2.84 -4.38 33.08
N GLU A 8 -4.14 -4.19 32.81
CA GLU A 8 -4.80 -4.70 31.61
C GLU A 8 -4.18 -4.12 30.33
N GLN A 9 -3.89 -2.82 30.31
CA GLN A 9 -3.28 -2.17 29.15
C GLN A 9 -1.87 -2.70 28.87
N VAL A 10 -1.06 -2.94 29.91
CA VAL A 10 0.27 -3.57 29.76
C VAL A 10 0.15 -4.99 29.21
N GLU A 11 -0.82 -5.77 29.70
CA GLU A 11 -1.09 -7.12 29.19
C GLU A 11 -1.52 -7.11 27.71
N ILE A 12 -2.46 -6.25 27.32
CA ILE A 12 -2.91 -6.06 25.94
C ILE A 12 -1.73 -5.65 25.06
N GLN A 13 -0.99 -4.61 25.45
CA GLN A 13 0.16 -4.13 24.69
C GLN A 13 1.19 -5.24 24.49
N THR A 14 1.50 -6.01 25.52
CA THR A 14 2.48 -7.11 25.43
C THR A 14 1.98 -8.22 24.50
N LYS A 15 0.71 -8.65 24.63
CA LYS A 15 0.12 -9.69 23.77
C LYS A 15 0.07 -9.30 22.31
N TYR A 16 -0.23 -8.03 22.02
CA TYR A 16 -0.48 -7.56 20.65
C TYR A 16 0.68 -6.77 20.03
N ALA A 17 1.76 -6.49 20.76
CA ALA A 17 2.88 -5.67 20.29
C ALA A 17 3.39 -6.07 18.90
N GLY A 18 3.59 -7.37 18.66
CA GLY A 18 4.05 -7.86 17.35
C GLY A 18 3.05 -7.63 16.21
N TYR A 19 1.75 -7.75 16.47
CA TYR A 19 0.71 -7.51 15.49
C TYR A 19 0.57 -6.01 15.18
N ILE A 20 0.58 -5.17 16.22
CA ILE A 20 0.52 -3.73 16.09
C ILE A 20 1.72 -3.21 15.31
N SER A 21 2.93 -3.66 15.63
CA SER A 21 4.15 -3.31 14.90
C SER A 21 4.03 -3.64 13.41
N ARG A 22 3.58 -4.86 13.07
CA ARG A 22 3.39 -5.25 11.66
C ARG A 22 2.35 -4.41 10.94
N GLN A 23 1.23 -4.10 11.60
CA GLN A 23 0.21 -3.22 11.00
C GLN A 23 0.74 -1.80 10.80
N GLN A 24 1.50 -1.27 11.76
CA GLN A 24 2.14 0.04 11.64
C GLN A 24 3.12 0.08 10.47
N ASP A 25 3.91 -0.97 10.27
CA ASP A 25 4.84 -1.07 9.13
C ASP A 25 4.11 -1.08 7.78
N GLU A 26 3.00 -1.83 7.66
CA GLU A 26 2.17 -1.84 6.45
C GLU A 26 1.51 -0.48 6.19
N ILE A 27 0.98 0.17 7.24
CA ILE A 27 0.43 1.52 7.14
C ILE A 27 1.49 2.51 6.68
N ALA A 28 2.68 2.49 7.28
CA ALA A 28 3.78 3.39 6.93
C ALA A 28 4.22 3.20 5.47
N LYS A 29 4.30 1.95 5.00
CA LYS A 29 4.62 1.62 3.61
C LYS A 29 3.55 2.14 2.65
N GLN A 30 2.27 2.01 2.99
CA GLN A 30 1.17 2.53 2.18
C GLN A 30 1.19 4.06 2.14
N GLN A 31 1.36 4.72 3.29
CA GLN A 31 1.47 6.18 3.39
C GLN A 31 2.65 6.75 2.61
N ARG A 32 3.81 6.07 2.63
CA ARG A 32 5.00 6.47 1.86
C ARG A 32 4.71 6.66 0.38
N HIS A 33 3.80 5.86 -0.17
CA HIS A 33 3.50 5.85 -1.60
C HIS A 33 2.19 6.52 -1.98
N GLU A 34 1.42 6.99 -1.00
CA GLU A 34 0.12 7.64 -1.19
C GLU A 34 0.13 8.71 -2.30
N ASN A 35 1.15 9.56 -2.29
CA ASN A 35 1.32 10.69 -3.21
C ASN A 35 2.21 10.38 -4.43
N THR A 36 2.61 9.12 -4.63
CA THR A 36 3.41 8.73 -5.80
C THR A 36 2.59 8.94 -7.05
N ARG A 37 2.99 9.88 -7.90
CA ARG A 37 2.30 10.18 -9.16
C ARG A 37 2.49 9.06 -10.16
N LEU A 38 1.41 8.73 -10.84
CA LEU A 38 1.40 7.84 -11.99
C LEU A 38 1.45 8.69 -13.26
N PRO A 39 2.20 8.27 -14.30
CA PRO A 39 2.16 8.95 -15.59
C PRO A 39 0.74 8.99 -16.15
N ASN A 40 0.41 10.07 -16.86
CA ASN A 40 -0.85 10.13 -17.61
C ASN A 40 -0.86 9.01 -18.66
N GLN A 41 -2.01 8.36 -18.83
CA GLN A 41 -2.21 7.29 -19.84
C GLN A 41 -1.23 6.12 -19.66
N PHE A 42 -0.97 5.75 -18.39
CA PHE A 42 -0.08 4.64 -18.06
C PHE A 42 -0.65 3.31 -18.60
N ASP A 43 0.18 2.54 -19.31
CA ASP A 43 -0.22 1.22 -19.80
C ASP A 43 -0.04 0.14 -18.71
N TYR A 44 -1.14 -0.18 -18.02
CA TYR A 44 -1.17 -1.20 -16.99
C TYR A 44 -1.01 -2.63 -17.53
N ASN A 45 -1.18 -2.87 -18.84
CA ASN A 45 -0.95 -4.19 -19.45
C ASN A 45 0.54 -4.58 -19.43
N SER A 46 1.43 -3.59 -19.37
CA SER A 46 2.88 -3.80 -19.30
C SER A 46 3.35 -4.39 -17.95
N ILE A 47 2.49 -4.41 -16.92
CA ILE A 47 2.83 -4.91 -15.59
C ILE A 47 2.57 -6.42 -15.51
N LYS A 48 3.64 -7.20 -15.60
CA LYS A 48 3.58 -8.66 -15.41
C LYS A 48 3.04 -9.03 -14.03
N GLY A 49 2.07 -9.94 -13.99
CA GLY A 49 1.50 -10.51 -12.76
C GLY A 49 0.19 -9.85 -12.30
N LEU A 50 -0.23 -8.73 -12.88
CA LEU A 50 -1.57 -8.21 -12.65
C LEU A 50 -2.61 -9.09 -13.34
N SER A 51 -3.76 -9.28 -12.68
CA SER A 51 -4.90 -9.96 -13.30
C SER A 51 -5.59 -9.05 -14.31
N ASN A 52 -6.31 -9.66 -15.26
CA ASN A 52 -7.10 -8.90 -16.25
C ASN A 52 -8.13 -7.99 -15.59
N GLU A 53 -8.73 -8.40 -14.46
CA GLU A 53 -9.67 -7.57 -13.71
C GLU A 53 -8.99 -6.32 -13.14
N VAL A 54 -7.81 -6.49 -12.53
CA VAL A 54 -7.03 -5.37 -11.99
C VAL A 54 -6.60 -4.42 -13.09
N ILE A 55 -6.11 -4.95 -14.22
CA ILE A 55 -5.72 -4.15 -15.38
C ILE A 55 -6.92 -3.37 -15.92
N ALA A 56 -8.08 -4.02 -16.09
CA ALA A 56 -9.29 -3.37 -16.56
C ALA A 56 -9.72 -2.23 -15.64
N LYS A 57 -9.72 -2.44 -14.32
CA LYS A 57 -10.06 -1.42 -13.32
C LYS A 57 -9.10 -0.25 -13.34
N LEU A 58 -7.79 -0.49 -13.38
CA LEU A 58 -6.78 0.58 -13.42
C LEU A 58 -6.87 1.38 -14.72
N ASN A 59 -7.08 0.70 -15.86
CA ASN A 59 -7.27 1.36 -17.16
C ASN A 59 -8.56 2.17 -17.22
N GLN A 60 -9.64 1.71 -16.58
CA GLN A 60 -10.92 2.42 -16.51
C GLN A 60 -10.81 3.68 -15.64
N HIS A 61 -10.16 3.58 -14.49
CA HIS A 61 -10.10 4.67 -13.52
C HIS A 61 -8.97 5.66 -13.78
N GLN A 62 -7.90 5.27 -14.48
CA GLN A 62 -6.70 6.09 -14.75
C GLN A 62 -6.24 6.91 -13.53
N PRO A 63 -5.94 6.26 -12.38
CA PRO A 63 -5.62 6.97 -11.15
C PRO A 63 -4.35 7.82 -11.30
N GLU A 64 -4.40 9.05 -10.79
CA GLU A 64 -3.25 9.98 -10.84
C GLU A 64 -2.14 9.62 -9.84
N THR A 65 -2.47 8.86 -8.79
CA THR A 65 -1.52 8.45 -7.75
C THR A 65 -1.71 6.99 -7.36
N VAL A 66 -0.64 6.39 -6.81
CA VAL A 66 -0.70 5.03 -6.24
C VAL A 66 -1.73 4.95 -5.11
N GLY A 67 -1.88 5.99 -4.29
CA GLY A 67 -2.91 6.06 -3.24
C GLY A 67 -4.34 6.03 -3.81
N LYS A 68 -4.60 6.75 -4.90
CA LYS A 68 -5.89 6.66 -5.61
C LYS A 68 -6.12 5.26 -6.18
N ALA A 69 -5.09 4.65 -6.77
CA ALA A 69 -5.17 3.28 -7.28
C ALA A 69 -5.52 2.27 -6.18
N ALA A 70 -4.92 2.40 -4.99
CA ALA A 70 -5.13 1.48 -3.85
C ALA A 70 -6.54 1.52 -3.27
N ARG A 71 -7.30 2.60 -3.48
CA ARG A 71 -8.69 2.75 -3.01
C ARG A 71 -9.72 2.21 -4.00
N ILE A 72 -9.33 1.84 -5.22
CA ILE A 72 -10.25 1.28 -6.21
C ILE A 72 -10.71 -0.10 -5.70
N SER A 73 -12.02 -0.31 -5.71
CA SER A 73 -12.61 -1.56 -5.23
C SER A 73 -12.07 -2.78 -6.01
N GLY A 74 -11.57 -3.78 -5.28
CA GLY A 74 -10.96 -4.99 -5.84
C GLY A 74 -9.50 -4.82 -6.28
N ILE A 75 -8.86 -3.67 -6.05
CA ILE A 75 -7.41 -3.58 -6.11
C ILE A 75 -6.83 -4.06 -4.78
N THR A 76 -5.93 -5.04 -4.85
CA THR A 76 -5.32 -5.66 -3.67
C THR A 76 -3.97 -5.02 -3.31
N PRO A 77 -3.50 -5.13 -2.05
CA PRO A 77 -2.14 -4.69 -1.68
C PRO A 77 -1.02 -5.34 -2.52
N ALA A 78 -1.24 -6.57 -3.00
CA ALA A 78 -0.32 -7.26 -3.89
C ALA A 78 -0.24 -6.59 -5.27
N ALA A 79 -1.37 -6.16 -5.85
CA ALA A 79 -1.41 -5.40 -7.09
C ALA A 79 -0.65 -4.06 -6.97
N ILE A 80 -0.85 -3.34 -5.87
CA ILE A 80 -0.11 -2.10 -5.59
C ILE A 80 1.40 -2.36 -5.45
N SER A 81 1.78 -3.46 -4.78
CA SER A 81 3.18 -3.85 -4.67
C SER A 81 3.81 -4.13 -6.05
N MET A 82 3.10 -4.82 -6.95
CA MET A 82 3.56 -5.05 -8.33
C MET A 82 3.71 -3.76 -9.13
N LEU A 83 2.75 -2.85 -9.02
CA LEU A 83 2.81 -1.52 -9.63
C LEU A 83 4.04 -0.74 -9.13
N LEU A 84 4.26 -0.68 -7.82
CA LEU A 84 5.42 0.01 -7.23
C LEU A 84 6.75 -0.61 -7.68
N VAL A 85 6.85 -1.94 -7.73
CA VAL A 85 8.05 -2.62 -8.24
C VAL A 85 8.28 -2.28 -9.72
N HIS A 86 7.23 -2.23 -10.52
CA HIS A 86 7.32 -1.86 -11.93
C HIS A 86 7.81 -0.41 -12.10
N LEU A 87 7.21 0.55 -11.39
CA LEU A 87 7.64 1.95 -11.39
C LEU A 87 9.10 2.11 -10.93
N LYS A 88 9.54 1.33 -9.94
CA LYS A 88 10.94 1.31 -9.48
C LYS A 88 11.88 0.86 -10.60
N LYS A 89 11.53 -0.22 -11.32
CA LYS A 89 12.34 -0.76 -12.42
C LYS A 89 12.46 0.23 -13.58
N GLN A 90 11.42 1.02 -13.83
CA GLN A 90 11.44 2.07 -14.86
C GLN A 90 12.09 3.38 -14.39
N GLY A 91 12.58 3.46 -13.14
CA GLY A 91 13.17 4.70 -12.59
C GLY A 91 12.14 5.80 -12.31
N LEU A 92 10.84 5.49 -12.34
CA LEU A 92 9.74 6.43 -12.13
C LEU A 92 9.47 6.71 -10.64
N LEU A 93 9.92 5.83 -9.74
CA LEU A 93 9.96 6.14 -8.31
C LEU A 93 11.17 7.05 -8.03
N ARG A 94 10.92 8.36 -7.89
CA ARG A 94 11.92 9.27 -7.34
C ARG A 94 12.35 8.76 -5.96
N LYS A 95 13.66 8.64 -5.73
CA LYS A 95 14.19 8.40 -4.39
C LYS A 95 13.68 9.56 -3.52
N SER A 96 12.88 9.24 -2.51
CA SER A 96 12.72 10.11 -1.36
C SER A 96 14.13 10.30 -0.81
N ALA A 97 14.67 11.51 -0.97
CA ALA A 97 15.88 11.93 -0.28
C ALA A 97 15.60 12.00 1.22
#